data_AF-A0A356VAX7-F1
#
_entry.id   AF-A0A356VAX7-F1
#
_cell.length_a   1.000
_cell.length_b   1.000
_cell.length_c   1.000
_cell.angle_alpha   90.00
_cell.angle_beta   90.00
_cell.angle_gamma   90.00
#
_symmetry.space_group_name_H-M   'P 1'
#
loop_
_entity.id
_entity.type
_entity.pdbx_description
1 polymer ?
#
loop_
_entity_poly.entity_id
_entity_poly.type
_entity_poly.pdbx_seq_one_letter_code
_entity_poly.pdbx_strand_id
1 'polypeptide(L)' 'NPHSCIFDATLTCVIDKQLVKAFGWYDNEWGYSNRVVDLIEYVAKKGLGSANPSSAKAAVGSG' A
#
# COMPACT_ATOMS: atom_id res chain seq x y z
N ASN A 1 -7.43 -12.06 5.51
CA ASN A 1 -6.18 -11.59 6.18
C ASN A 1 -5.66 -10.34 5.46
N PRO A 2 -5.37 -9.20 6.14
CA PRO A 2 -5.07 -7.93 5.47
C PRO A 2 -3.64 -7.84 4.90
N HIS A 3 -2.75 -8.77 5.24
CA HIS A 3 -1.39 -8.80 4.68
C HIS A 3 -1.41 -9.22 3.21
N SER A 4 -0.51 -8.64 2.42
CA SER A 4 -0.38 -8.99 0.99
C SER A 4 0.26 -10.36 0.76
N CYS A 5 1.01 -10.86 1.74
CA CYS A 5 1.65 -12.17 1.71
C CYS A 5 1.92 -12.62 3.14
N ILE A 6 1.61 -13.88 3.44
CA ILE A 6 1.91 -14.55 4.69
C ILE A 6 2.89 -15.66 4.36
N PHE A 7 4.13 -15.51 4.80
CA PHE A 7 5.19 -16.48 4.54
C PHE A 7 4.88 -17.82 5.21
N ASP A 8 5.06 -18.91 4.46
CA ASP A 8 4.92 -20.28 4.95
C ASP A 8 6.28 -20.97 5.01
N ALA A 9 6.85 -21.00 6.20
CA ALA A 9 8.14 -21.64 6.46
C ALA A 9 8.10 -23.17 6.27
N THR A 10 6.93 -23.78 6.40
CA THR A 10 6.79 -25.25 6.35
C THR A 10 6.85 -25.78 4.92
N LEU A 11 6.41 -24.96 3.95
CA LEU A 11 6.48 -25.25 2.52
C LEU A 11 7.77 -24.71 1.88
N THR A 12 8.46 -23.79 2.55
CA THR A 12 9.69 -23.17 2.05
C THR A 12 10.91 -24.06 2.29
N CYS A 13 11.72 -24.28 1.24
CA CYS A 13 12.89 -25.15 1.33
C CYS A 13 14.06 -24.70 0.43
N VAL A 14 15.24 -25.27 0.71
CA VAL A 14 16.42 -25.15 -0.14
C VAL A 14 16.58 -26.44 -0.95
N ILE A 15 16.68 -26.30 -2.26
CA ILE A 15 16.93 -27.37 -3.23
C ILE A 15 18.38 -27.22 -3.72
N ASP A 16 19.11 -28.33 -3.79
CA ASP A 16 20.50 -28.39 -4.28
C ASP A 16 21.43 -27.31 -3.68
N LYS A 17 21.28 -27.05 -2.38
CA LYS A 17 22.09 -26.13 -1.55
C LYS A 17 22.01 -24.64 -1.90
N GLN A 18 21.51 -24.26 -3.07
CA GLN A 18 21.54 -22.88 -3.55
C GLN A 18 20.22 -22.35 -4.11
N LEU A 19 19.26 -23.22 -4.45
CA LEU A 19 17.96 -22.77 -4.94
C LEU A 19 16.96 -22.70 -3.79
N VAL A 20 16.42 -21.52 -3.50
CA VAL A 20 15.37 -21.36 -2.47
C VAL A 20 14.00 -21.38 -3.14
N LYS A 21 13.14 -22.30 -2.72
CA LYS A 21 11.72 -22.31 -3.04
C LYS A 21 10.96 -21.73 -1.87
N ALA A 22 10.52 -20.47 -1.98
CA ALA A 22 9.74 -19.79 -0.96
C ALA A 22 8.23 -19.87 -1.25
N PHE A 23 7.42 -20.03 -0.21
CA PHE A 23 5.98 -20.01 -0.30
C PHE A 23 5.37 -18.92 0.57
N GLY A 24 4.28 -18.34 0.07
CA GLY A 24 3.47 -17.43 0.84
C GLY A 24 2.03 -17.47 0.36
N TRP A 25 1.12 -17.39 1.32
CA TRP A 25 -0.31 -17.32 1.09
C TRP A 25 -0.75 -15.87 1.00
N TYR A 26 -1.75 -15.60 0.18
CA TYR A 26 -2.40 -14.29 0.17
C TYR A 26 -3.89 -14.47 0.04
N ASP A 27 -4.61 -13.58 0.70
CA ASP A 27 -6.05 -13.43 0.56
C ASP A 27 -6.27 -12.48 -0.63
N ASN A 28 -6.75 -13.02 -1.75
CA ASN A 28 -6.88 -12.31 -3.01
C ASN A 28 -7.94 -11.20 -2.97
N GLU A 29 -8.90 -11.28 -2.04
CA GLU A 29 -9.93 -10.25 -1.87
C GLU A 29 -9.53 -9.27 -0.77
N TRP A 30 -9.26 -9.78 0.44
CA TRP A 30 -9.04 -8.93 1.60
C TRP A 30 -7.64 -8.31 1.59
N GLY A 31 -6.61 -9.09 1.26
CA GLY A 31 -5.23 -8.60 1.24
C GLY A 31 -5.02 -7.55 0.15
N TYR A 32 -5.63 -7.77 -1.02
CA TYR A 32 -5.62 -6.79 -2.12
C TYR A 32 -6.38 -5.52 -1.75
N SER A 33 -7.61 -5.64 -1.22
CA SER A 33 -8.44 -4.49 -0.85
C SER A 33 -7.74 -3.58 0.16
N ASN A 34 -7.01 -4.14 1.13
CA ASN A 34 -6.25 -3.34 2.09
C ASN A 34 -5.09 -2.56 1.42
N ARG A 35 -4.42 -3.12 0.40
CA ARG A 35 -3.40 -2.37 -0.36
C ARG A 35 -3.99 -1.25 -1.20
N VAL A 36 -5.21 -1.42 -1.70
CA VAL A 36 -5.92 -0.33 -2.41
C VAL A 36 -6.20 0.83 -1.46
N VAL A 37 -6.66 0.56 -0.23
CA VAL A 37 -6.87 1.60 0.79
C VAL A 37 -5.57 2.32 1.14
N ASP A 38 -4.49 1.57 1.43
CA ASP A 38 -3.18 2.16 1.74
C ASP A 38 -2.67 3.05 0.60
N LEU A 39 -2.87 2.62 -0.65
CA LEU A 39 -2.49 3.39 -1.84
C LEU A 39 -3.29 4.68 -1.96
N ILE A 40 -4.60 4.65 -1.72
CA ILE A 40 -5.45 5.86 -1.70
C ILE A 40 -4.94 6.83 -0.65
N GLU A 41 -4.65 6.37 0.56
CA GLU A 41 -4.09 7.22 1.61
C GLU A 41 -2.74 7.80 1.24
N TYR A 42 -1.86 6.99 0.65
CA TYR A 42 -0.54 7.43 0.20
C TYR A 42 -0.66 8.54 -0.85
N VAL A 43 -1.53 8.35 -1.85
CA VAL A 43 -1.79 9.35 -2.89
C VAL A 43 -2.44 10.59 -2.29
N ALA A 44 -3.39 10.47 -1.36
CA ALA A 44 -3.97 11.62 -0.68
C ALA A 44 -2.91 12.44 0.07
N LYS A 45 -1.99 11.77 0.78
CA LYS A 45 -0.90 12.43 1.51
C LYS A 45 0.15 13.08 0.60
N LYS A 46 0.33 12.58 -0.63
CA LYS A 46 1.38 13.02 -1.57
C LYS A 46 0.89 13.95 -2.70
N GLY A 47 -0.30 13.70 -3.23
CA GLY A 47 -0.92 14.42 -4.35
C GLY A 47 -1.70 15.66 -3.93
N LEU A 48 -2.22 15.70 -2.70
CA LEU A 48 -2.64 16.95 -2.06
C LEU A 48 -1.45 17.55 -1.32
N GLY A 49 -0.42 17.92 -2.08
CA GLY A 49 0.68 18.71 -1.52
C GLY A 49 0.10 19.97 -0.89
N SER A 50 0.30 20.12 0.42
CA SER A 50 0.38 21.42 1.11
C SER A 50 -0.51 22.53 0.55
N ALA A 51 -1.83 22.32 0.48
CA ALA A 51 -2.74 23.46 0.42
C ALA A 51 -2.62 24.15 1.78
N ASN A 52 -1.66 25.07 1.88
CA ASN A 52 -1.58 25.99 3.00
C ASN A 52 -2.93 26.71 3.07
N PRO A 53 -3.69 26.59 4.17
CA PRO A 53 -5.01 27.23 4.26
C PRO A 53 -4.95 28.77 4.11
N SER A 54 -3.76 29.38 4.10
CA SER A 54 -3.58 30.81 3.79
C SER A 54 -3.73 31.18 2.30
N SER A 55 -3.60 30.25 1.34
CA SER A 55 -3.73 30.57 -0.09
C SER A 55 -5.17 30.54 -0.60
N ALA A 56 -6.10 29.93 0.15
CA ALA A 56 -7.51 29.83 -0.24
C ALA A 56 -8.31 31.14 -0.07
N LYS A 57 -7.78 32.13 0.66
CA LYS A 57 -8.51 33.38 0.96
C LYS A 57 -8.39 34.48 -0.11
N ALA A 58 -7.61 34.28 -1.18
CA ALA A 58 -7.35 35.31 -2.19
C ALA A 58 -8.34 35.34 -3.37
N ALA A 59 -9.28 34.38 -3.48
CA ALA A 59 -10.15 34.23 -4.65
C ALA A 59 -11.61 34.72 -4.47
N VAL A 60 -11.95 35.32 -3.32
CA VAL A 60 -13.25 35.94 -3.06
C VAL A 60 -13.00 37.40 -2.68
N GLY A 61 -13.07 38.30 -3.67
CA GLY A 61 -12.90 39.72 -3.42
C GLY A 61 -12.51 40.56 -4.63
N SER A 62 -13.39 40.64 -5.61
CA SER A 62 -13.44 41.79 -6.52
C SER A 62 -14.86 41.93 -7.03
N GLY A 63 -15.62 42.80 -6.37
CA GLY A 63 -16.75 43.47 -7.02
C GLY A 63 -16.28 44.47 -8.06
#